data_AF-A0A957YSE7-F1
#
_entry.id   AF-A0A957YSE7-F1
#
_cell.length_a   1.000
_cell.length_b   1.000
_cell.length_c   1.000
_cell.angle_alpha   90.00
_cell.angle_beta   90.00
_cell.angle_gamma   90.00
#
_symmetry.space_group_name_H-M   'P 1'
#
loop_
_entity.id
_entity.type
_entity.pdbx_description
1 polymer ?
#
loop_
_entity_poly.entity_id
_entity_poly.type
_entity_poly.pdbx_seq_one_letter_code
_entity_poly.pdbx_strand_id
1 'polypeptide(L)'
;MDEHLYNSYDNPLEAVADELSRALNSTSVELNETSSDNIEAGQVVMRHSAARSVRANALQMEESAVAVVRTSSLTAHESAIGAIVARDAVMEDVTTPMLVAQNIRANDVQTVALLAGHVEGNVRALLTPLTALAMGVGFASTLLLAKALLPKVLRVGNAR
;
A
#
# COMPACT_ATOMS: atom_id res chain seq x y z
N MET A 1 52.93 -43.18 1.71
CA MET A 1 51.75 -42.90 0.88
C MET A 1 50.58 -43.31 1.73
N ASP A 2 49.79 -42.35 2.21
CA ASP A 2 48.38 -42.52 2.58
C ASP A 2 47.82 -41.12 2.84
N GLU A 3 47.25 -40.56 1.77
CA GLU A 3 46.53 -39.29 1.74
C GLU A 3 45.16 -39.49 2.40
N HIS A 4 45.02 -39.01 3.64
CA HIS A 4 43.71 -38.88 4.26
C HIS A 4 42.98 -37.67 3.68
N LEU A 5 42.23 -37.92 2.60
CA LEU A 5 41.18 -37.02 2.10
C LEU A 5 40.15 -36.83 3.21
N TYR A 6 40.27 -35.73 3.96
CA TYR A 6 39.20 -35.23 4.82
C TYR A 6 38.04 -34.82 3.91
N ASN A 7 37.09 -35.74 3.72
CA ASN A 7 35.77 -35.41 3.22
C ASN A 7 35.15 -34.43 4.22
N SER A 8 35.21 -33.14 3.89
CA SER A 8 34.39 -32.12 4.53
C SER A 8 32.95 -32.58 4.43
N TYR A 9 32.41 -33.02 5.56
CA TYR A 9 30.99 -33.17 5.74
C TYR A 9 30.34 -31.84 5.36
N ASP A 10 29.53 -31.84 4.31
CA ASP A 10 28.58 -30.78 4.00
C ASP A 10 27.80 -30.50 5.27
N ASN A 11 28.20 -29.45 5.97
CA ASN A 11 27.61 -29.11 7.25
C ASN A 11 26.25 -28.48 6.92
N PRO A 12 25.11 -29.12 7.26
CA PRO A 12 23.80 -28.62 6.88
C PRO A 12 23.51 -27.24 7.50
N LEU A 13 24.22 -26.89 8.57
CA LEU A 13 24.19 -25.56 9.17
C LEU A 13 24.84 -24.50 8.28
N GLU A 14 25.86 -24.85 7.50
CA GLU A 14 26.50 -23.95 6.55
C GLU A 14 25.54 -23.65 5.40
N ALA A 15 24.88 -24.67 4.84
CA ALA A 15 23.88 -24.48 3.78
C ALA A 15 22.68 -23.64 4.25
N VAL A 16 22.19 -23.88 5.47
CA VAL A 16 21.12 -23.06 6.07
C VAL A 16 21.62 -21.66 6.41
N ALA A 17 22.85 -21.51 6.89
CA ALA A 17 23.46 -20.20 7.14
C ALA A 17 23.70 -19.43 5.84
N ASP A 18 24.04 -20.10 4.73
CA ASP A 18 24.24 -19.50 3.42
C ASP A 18 22.91 -19.12 2.77
N GLU A 19 21.87 -19.94 2.95
CA GLU A 19 20.50 -19.63 2.52
C GLU A 19 19.92 -18.46 3.33
N LEU A 20 20.09 -18.47 4.66
CA LEU A 20 19.74 -17.35 5.53
C LEU A 20 20.59 -16.12 5.21
N SER A 21 21.88 -16.28 4.92
CA SER A 21 22.76 -15.19 4.51
C SER A 21 22.39 -14.66 3.15
N ARG A 22 21.87 -15.45 2.21
CA ARG A 22 21.33 -14.96 0.93
C ARG A 22 19.96 -14.32 1.08
N ALA A 23 19.12 -14.84 1.96
CA ALA A 23 17.84 -14.22 2.33
C ALA A 23 18.04 -12.88 3.03
N LEU A 24 19.08 -12.76 3.86
CA LEU A 24 19.47 -11.53 4.57
C LEU A 24 20.34 -10.60 3.71
N ASN A 25 21.20 -11.12 2.82
CA ASN A 25 21.91 -10.37 1.77
C ASN A 25 20.98 -10.04 0.59
N SER A 26 19.69 -9.85 0.85
CA SER A 26 18.86 -9.08 -0.04
C SER A 26 19.51 -7.70 -0.15
N THR A 27 19.87 -7.27 -1.37
CA THR A 27 20.52 -5.98 -1.59
C THR A 27 19.75 -4.91 -0.84
N SER A 28 20.32 -4.38 0.24
CA SER A 28 19.71 -3.37 1.08
C SER A 28 20.13 -2.01 0.56
N VAL A 29 19.16 -1.14 0.30
CA VAL A 29 19.40 0.23 -0.14
C VAL A 29 18.87 1.15 0.94
N GLU A 30 19.78 1.88 1.57
CA GLU A 30 19.45 2.92 2.53
C GLU A 30 19.55 4.28 1.86
N LEU A 31 18.48 5.06 1.97
CA LEU A 31 18.42 6.43 1.48
C LEU A 31 18.18 7.37 2.66
N ASN A 32 19.14 8.28 2.85
CA ASN A 32 19.10 9.31 3.87
C ASN A 32 19.26 10.65 3.19
N GLU A 33 18.29 11.56 3.33
CA GLU A 33 18.32 12.93 2.76
C GLU A 33 18.61 12.97 1.26
N THR A 34 18.14 11.96 0.51
CA THR A 34 18.42 11.84 -0.93
C THR A 34 17.13 11.78 -1.75
N SER A 35 17.24 12.23 -3.00
CA SER A 35 16.20 12.08 -4.00
C SER A 35 16.68 11.07 -5.05
N SER A 36 15.90 10.03 -5.29
CA SER A 36 16.20 9.00 -6.29
C SER A 36 15.01 8.78 -7.22
N ASP A 37 15.27 8.52 -8.49
CA ASP A 37 14.19 8.28 -9.44
C ASP A 37 13.57 6.89 -9.21
N ASN A 38 14.33 5.81 -9.38
CA ASN A 38 13.83 4.45 -9.24
C ASN A 38 14.73 3.62 -8.35
N ILE A 39 14.13 2.97 -7.35
CA ILE A 39 14.84 2.11 -6.40
C ILE A 39 14.26 0.71 -6.53
N GLU A 40 15.12 -0.26 -6.83
CA GLU A 40 14.78 -1.67 -6.87
C GLU A 40 15.78 -2.43 -6.00
N ALA A 41 15.29 -2.99 -4.89
CA ALA A 41 16.15 -3.67 -3.92
C ALA A 41 15.36 -4.76 -3.18
N GLY A 42 16.06 -5.62 -2.43
CA GLY A 42 15.37 -6.58 -1.56
C GLY A 42 14.73 -5.88 -0.37
N GLN A 43 15.52 -5.04 0.29
CA GLN A 43 15.11 -4.21 1.42
C GLN A 43 15.45 -2.75 1.11
N VAL A 44 14.53 -1.85 1.41
CA VAL A 44 14.73 -0.42 1.24
C VAL A 44 14.36 0.28 2.54
N VAL A 45 15.24 1.16 3.01
CA VAL A 45 14.99 2.04 4.15
C VAL A 45 15.14 3.46 3.66
N MET A 46 14.07 4.25 3.78
CA MET A 46 14.04 5.66 3.41
C MET A 46 13.78 6.50 4.65
N ARG A 47 14.69 7.45 4.93
CA ARG A 47 14.54 8.45 5.99
C ARG A 47 14.73 9.83 5.38
N HIS A 48 13.79 10.74 5.62
CA HIS A 48 13.88 12.12 5.12
C HIS A 48 14.19 12.20 3.62
N SER A 49 13.65 11.27 2.84
CA SER A 49 14.06 11.04 1.45
C SER A 49 12.86 11.06 0.51
N ALA A 50 13.14 11.32 -0.76
CA ALA A 50 12.13 11.33 -1.80
C ALA A 50 12.46 10.32 -2.90
N ALA A 51 11.44 9.63 -3.41
CA ALA A 51 11.62 8.83 -4.62
C ALA A 51 10.42 8.84 -5.55
N ARG A 52 10.67 8.60 -6.84
CA ARG A 52 9.57 8.48 -7.81
C ARG A 52 8.96 7.09 -7.78
N SER A 53 9.77 6.03 -7.82
CA SER A 53 9.27 4.67 -7.66
C SER A 53 10.17 3.81 -6.78
N VAL A 54 9.54 3.01 -5.92
CA VAL A 54 10.22 2.04 -5.08
C VAL A 54 9.61 0.66 -5.28
N ARG A 55 10.46 -0.30 -5.61
CA ARG A 55 10.13 -1.72 -5.63
C ARG A 55 11.02 -2.46 -4.64
N ALA A 56 10.41 -3.07 -3.64
CA ALA A 56 11.12 -3.84 -2.64
C ALA A 56 10.35 -5.08 -2.17
N ASN A 57 11.00 -6.00 -1.46
CA ASN A 57 10.27 -7.00 -0.68
C ASN A 57 9.85 -6.43 0.67
N ALA A 58 10.75 -5.67 1.30
CA ALA A 58 10.48 -4.92 2.53
C ALA A 58 10.86 -3.45 2.32
N LEU A 59 9.92 -2.54 2.56
CA LEU A 59 10.14 -1.10 2.50
C LEU A 59 9.81 -0.48 3.85
N GLN A 60 10.77 0.22 4.43
CA GLN A 60 10.57 1.07 5.60
C GLN A 60 10.73 2.54 5.19
N MET A 61 9.74 3.36 5.54
CA MET A 61 9.72 4.79 5.25
C MET A 61 9.46 5.58 6.53
N GLU A 62 10.26 6.60 6.74
CA GLU A 62 10.13 7.54 7.87
C GLU A 62 10.33 8.95 7.33
N GLU A 63 9.36 9.84 7.56
CA GLU A 63 9.39 11.23 7.10
C GLU A 63 9.76 11.36 5.61
N SER A 64 9.21 10.48 4.77
CA SER A 64 9.65 10.31 3.38
C SER A 64 8.49 10.42 2.39
N ALA A 65 8.81 10.74 1.14
CA ALA A 65 7.84 10.94 0.08
C ALA A 65 8.10 10.03 -1.13
N VAL A 66 7.12 9.22 -1.54
CA VAL A 66 7.27 8.35 -2.72
C VAL A 66 6.07 8.44 -3.65
N ALA A 67 6.26 8.63 -4.95
CA ALA A 67 5.12 8.71 -5.87
C ALA A 67 4.44 7.34 -6.08
N VAL A 68 5.21 6.26 -6.25
CA VAL A 68 4.68 4.90 -6.42
C VAL A 68 5.49 3.88 -5.61
N VAL A 69 4.81 3.13 -4.74
CA VAL A 69 5.38 2.05 -3.95
C VAL A 69 4.79 0.72 -4.38
N ARG A 70 5.66 -0.26 -4.66
CA ARG A 70 5.29 -1.66 -4.80
C ARG A 70 6.15 -2.50 -3.86
N THR A 71 5.54 -3.10 -2.86
CA THR A 71 6.27 -3.95 -1.92
C THR A 71 5.47 -5.15 -1.46
N SER A 72 6.12 -6.15 -0.86
CA SER A 72 5.40 -7.19 -0.14
C SER A 72 5.03 -6.70 1.26
N SER A 73 5.99 -6.16 1.99
CA SER A 73 5.81 -5.57 3.32
C SER A 73 6.14 -4.07 3.27
N LEU A 74 5.22 -3.22 3.71
CA LEU A 74 5.39 -1.79 3.87
C LEU A 74 5.29 -1.41 5.34
N THR A 75 6.26 -0.68 5.85
CA THR A 75 6.16 0.05 7.13
C THR A 75 6.42 1.52 6.84
N ALA A 76 5.43 2.38 7.02
CA ALA A 76 5.56 3.81 6.76
C ALA A 76 5.09 4.64 7.95
N HIS A 77 5.91 5.61 8.36
CA HIS A 77 5.64 6.53 9.46
C HIS A 77 5.81 7.97 8.98
N GLU A 78 4.83 8.83 9.26
CA GLU A 78 4.82 10.26 8.92
C GLU A 78 5.24 10.53 7.46
N SER A 79 4.66 9.78 6.53
CA SER A 79 5.14 9.72 5.13
C SER A 79 4.03 10.01 4.13
N ALA A 80 4.40 10.56 2.97
CA ALA A 80 3.47 10.88 1.89
C ALA A 80 3.70 9.94 0.69
N ILE A 81 2.71 9.12 0.35
CA ILE A 81 2.87 8.15 -0.75
C ILE A 81 1.77 8.32 -1.78
N GLY A 82 2.13 8.53 -3.05
CA GLY A 82 1.14 8.74 -4.12
C GLY A 82 0.27 7.51 -4.37
N ALA A 83 0.87 6.36 -4.66
CA ALA A 83 0.15 5.11 -4.86
C ALA A 83 0.88 3.96 -4.17
N ILE A 84 0.14 3.17 -3.38
CA ILE A 84 0.67 2.02 -2.65
C ILE A 84 0.05 0.75 -3.21
N VAL A 85 0.92 -0.20 -3.58
CA VAL A 85 0.55 -1.60 -3.83
C VAL A 85 1.39 -2.48 -2.92
N ALA A 86 0.78 -2.99 -1.85
CA ALA A 86 1.45 -3.83 -0.86
C ALA A 86 0.71 -5.16 -0.66
N ARG A 87 1.34 -6.16 -0.04
CA ARG A 87 0.60 -7.30 0.50
C ARG A 87 0.20 -6.99 1.93
N ASP A 88 1.17 -6.62 2.74
CA ASP A 88 1.02 -6.22 4.13
C ASP A 88 1.52 -4.78 4.27
N ALA A 89 0.69 -3.91 4.85
CA ALA A 89 1.02 -2.51 5.05
C ALA A 89 0.74 -2.08 6.49
N VAL A 90 1.78 -1.65 7.19
CA VAL A 90 1.73 -0.98 8.48
C VAL A 90 2.00 0.50 8.24
N MET A 91 1.02 1.35 8.52
CA MET A 91 1.09 2.77 8.21
C MET A 91 0.66 3.60 9.41
N GLU A 92 1.42 4.64 9.71
CA GLU A 92 1.13 5.59 10.78
C GLU A 92 1.35 7.01 10.27
N ASP A 93 0.34 7.87 10.40
CA ASP A 93 0.36 9.25 9.90
C ASP A 93 0.75 9.33 8.41
N VAL A 94 0.19 8.43 7.59
CA VAL A 94 0.46 8.34 6.16
C VAL A 94 -0.67 8.95 5.35
N THR A 95 -0.32 9.80 4.38
CA THR A 95 -1.27 10.34 3.41
C THR A 95 -1.05 9.70 2.04
N THR A 96 -2.10 9.09 1.49
CA THR A 96 -2.03 8.44 0.18
C THR A 96 -3.35 8.48 -0.59
N PRO A 97 -3.41 9.02 -1.81
CA PRO A 97 -4.67 9.03 -2.56
C PRO A 97 -5.11 7.61 -2.97
N MET A 98 -4.20 6.66 -3.18
CA MET A 98 -4.55 5.31 -3.59
C MET A 98 -3.76 4.24 -2.82
N LEU A 99 -4.50 3.37 -2.13
CA LEU A 99 -3.94 2.29 -1.33
C LEU A 99 -4.58 0.95 -1.67
N VAL A 100 -3.76 0.02 -2.15
CA VAL A 100 -4.15 -1.36 -2.44
C VAL A 100 -3.28 -2.31 -1.63
N ALA A 101 -3.88 -3.03 -0.68
CA ALA A 101 -3.15 -4.03 0.10
C ALA A 101 -4.03 -5.19 0.57
N GLN A 102 -3.47 -6.36 0.86
CA GLN A 102 -4.25 -7.48 1.38
C GLN A 102 -4.57 -7.28 2.87
N ASN A 103 -3.55 -6.99 3.67
CA ASN A 103 -3.67 -6.68 5.08
C ASN A 103 -3.16 -5.27 5.35
N ILE A 104 -3.97 -4.45 6.01
CA ILE A 104 -3.63 -3.09 6.37
C ILE A 104 -3.77 -2.95 7.87
N ARG A 105 -2.68 -2.52 8.52
CA ARG A 105 -2.71 -2.01 9.88
C ARG A 105 -2.38 -0.53 9.84
N ALA A 106 -3.34 0.30 10.22
CA ALA A 106 -3.25 1.73 10.00
C ALA A 106 -3.62 2.53 11.24
N ASN A 107 -2.80 3.52 11.56
CA ASN A 107 -3.06 4.53 12.58
C ASN A 107 -3.04 5.91 11.91
N ASP A 108 -4.18 6.60 11.88
CA ASP A 108 -4.35 7.91 11.23
C ASP A 108 -3.90 7.97 9.75
N VAL A 109 -4.32 6.99 8.96
CA VAL A 109 -4.08 6.99 7.50
C VAL A 109 -5.21 7.72 6.77
N GLN A 110 -4.84 8.70 5.94
CA GLN A 110 -5.78 9.39 5.06
C GLN A 110 -5.66 8.89 3.63
N THR A 111 -6.79 8.43 3.08
CA THR A 111 -6.83 7.95 1.71
C THR A 111 -8.09 8.33 0.95
N VAL A 112 -7.95 8.51 -0.36
CA VAL A 112 -9.11 8.75 -1.23
C VAL A 112 -9.75 7.42 -1.61
N ALA A 113 -8.95 6.49 -2.12
CA ALA A 113 -9.39 5.18 -2.57
C ALA A 113 -8.63 4.05 -1.85
N LEU A 114 -9.38 3.21 -1.15
CA LEU A 114 -8.87 2.05 -0.41
C LEU A 114 -9.42 0.75 -0.99
N LEU A 115 -8.53 -0.15 -1.39
CA LEU A 115 -8.88 -1.53 -1.73
C LEU A 115 -8.11 -2.48 -0.82
N ALA A 116 -8.81 -3.07 0.14
CA ALA A 116 -8.20 -3.95 1.12
C ALA A 116 -9.01 -5.20 1.42
N GLY A 117 -8.30 -6.31 1.69
CA GLY A 117 -8.91 -7.56 2.13
C GLY A 117 -9.24 -7.55 3.62
N HIS A 118 -8.29 -7.08 4.42
CA HIS A 118 -8.42 -6.93 5.86
C HIS A 118 -7.83 -5.59 6.31
N VAL A 119 -8.55 -4.86 7.16
CA VAL A 119 -8.13 -3.55 7.67
C VAL A 119 -8.29 -3.56 9.19
N GLU A 120 -7.21 -3.24 9.89
CA GLU A 120 -7.14 -3.11 11.34
C GLU A 120 -6.66 -1.70 11.70
N GLY A 121 -7.41 -1.02 12.59
CA GLY A 121 -7.10 0.34 13.03
C GLY A 121 -7.94 1.43 12.36
N ASN A 122 -7.46 2.67 12.43
CA ASN A 122 -8.21 3.86 12.04
C ASN A 122 -7.76 4.35 10.65
N VAL A 123 -8.53 4.00 9.62
CA VAL A 123 -8.32 4.50 8.25
C VAL A 123 -9.43 5.47 7.89
N ARG A 124 -9.06 6.71 7.55
CA ARG A 124 -9.97 7.70 7.00
C ARG A 124 -9.95 7.60 5.47
N ALA A 125 -10.81 6.75 4.93
CA ALA A 125 -11.04 6.64 3.50
C ALA A 125 -12.26 7.46 3.07
N LEU A 126 -12.08 8.37 2.10
CA LEU A 126 -13.20 9.15 1.56
C LEU A 126 -14.14 8.28 0.72
N LEU A 127 -13.58 7.36 -0.07
CA LEU A 127 -14.33 6.37 -0.85
C LEU A 127 -14.06 4.97 -0.30
N THR A 128 -14.97 4.50 0.54
CA THR A 128 -15.06 3.10 0.97
C THR A 128 -16.16 2.40 0.17
N PRO A 129 -16.17 1.05 0.08
CA PRO A 129 -17.28 0.32 -0.53
C PRO A 129 -18.64 0.68 0.08
N LEU A 130 -18.66 0.97 1.38
CA LEU A 130 -19.87 1.38 2.10
C LEU A 130 -20.31 2.80 1.72
N THR A 131 -19.39 3.77 1.68
CA THR A 131 -19.73 5.13 1.24
C THR A 131 -20.11 5.17 -0.23
N ALA A 132 -19.42 4.40 -1.09
CA ALA A 132 -19.78 4.24 -2.49
C ALA A 132 -21.20 3.65 -2.66
N LEU A 133 -21.56 2.64 -1.86
CA LEU A 133 -22.91 2.06 -1.86
C LEU A 133 -23.96 3.08 -1.39
N ALA A 134 -23.70 3.80 -0.30
CA ALA A 134 -24.59 4.83 0.23
C ALA A 134 -24.80 5.97 -0.79
N MET A 135 -23.72 6.43 -1.44
CA MET A 135 -23.80 7.42 -2.52
C MET A 135 -24.62 6.90 -3.70
N GLY A 136 -24.42 5.63 -4.09
CA GLY A 136 -25.20 4.99 -5.15
C GLY A 136 -26.70 4.93 -4.84
N VAL A 137 -27.07 4.52 -3.62
CA VAL A 137 -28.47 4.48 -3.17
C VAL A 137 -29.07 5.89 -3.12
N GLY A 138 -28.35 6.87 -2.56
CA GLY A 138 -28.79 8.25 -2.49
C GLY A 138 -29.05 8.85 -3.88
N PHE A 139 -28.14 8.62 -4.83
CA PHE A 139 -28.29 9.08 -6.20
C PHE A 139 -29.47 8.40 -6.92
N ALA A 140 -29.60 7.07 -6.79
CA ALA A 140 -30.70 6.31 -7.38
C ALA A 140 -32.07 6.75 -6.85
N SER A 141 -32.19 6.95 -5.53
CA SER A 141 -33.43 7.43 -4.90
C SER A 141 -33.83 8.81 -5.42
N THR A 142 -32.86 9.72 -5.56
CA THR A 142 -33.08 11.07 -6.08
C THR A 142 -33.58 11.04 -7.53
N LEU A 143 -32.98 10.23 -8.39
CA LEU A 143 -33.42 10.08 -9.78
C LEU A 143 -34.82 9.46 -9.89
N LEU A 144 -35.13 8.47 -9.05
CA LEU A 144 -36.46 7.85 -9.03
C LEU A 144 -37.54 8.83 -8.57
N LEU A 145 -37.26 9.63 -7.54
CA LEU A 145 -38.13 10.70 -7.08
C LEU A 145 -38.33 11.77 -8.16
N ALA A 146 -37.25 12.24 -8.78
CA ALA A 146 -37.32 13.20 -9.86
C ALA A 146 -38.19 12.67 -11.02
N LYS A 147 -37.98 11.42 -11.44
CA LYS A 147 -38.74 10.76 -12.50
C LYS A 147 -40.22 10.55 -12.13
N ALA A 148 -40.52 10.25 -10.86
CA ALA A 148 -41.90 10.06 -10.39
C ALA A 148 -42.68 11.38 -10.27
N LEU A 149 -41.99 12.49 -9.98
CA LEU A 149 -42.61 13.81 -9.80
C LEU A 149 -42.70 14.62 -11.10
N LEU A 150 -41.76 14.45 -12.03
CA LEU A 150 -41.76 15.12 -13.35
C LEU A 150 -43.11 15.04 -14.10
N PRO A 151 -43.73 13.86 -14.28
CA PRO A 151 -44.99 13.75 -15.03
C PRO A 151 -46.18 14.37 -14.29
N LYS A 152 -46.15 14.45 -12.95
CA LYS A 152 -47.22 15.10 -12.17
C LYS A 152 -47.15 16.62 -12.30
N VAL A 153 -45.95 17.20 -12.30
CA VAL A 153 -45.75 18.64 -12.48
C VAL A 153 -46.09 19.08 -13.90
N LEU A 154 -45.70 18.32 -14.92
CA LEU A 154 -46.02 18.62 -16.32
C LEU A 154 -47.53 18.50 -16.63
N ARG A 155 -48.25 17.59 -15.95
CA ARG A 155 -49.69 17.41 -16.17
C ARG A 155 -50.56 18.48 -15.49
N VAL A 156 -50.06 19.13 -14.44
CA VAL A 156 -50.73 20.27 -13.77
C VAL A 156 -50.62 21.57 -14.59
N GLY A 157 -49.59 21.71 -15.43
CA GLY A 157 -49.40 22.89 -16.28
C GLY A 157 -50.33 22.98 -17.50
N ASN A 158 -50.95 21.87 -17.92
CA ASN A 158 -51.71 21.80 -19.18
C ASN A 158 -53.24 21.82 -19.00
N ALA A 159 -53.71 22.25 -17.82
CA ALA A 159 -55.13 22.38 -17.48
C ALA A 159 -55.58 23.84 -17.27
N ARG A 160 -54.84 24.81 -17.84
CA ARG A 160 -55.24 26.22 -17.91
C ARG A 160 -55.39 26.66 -19.34
#